data_AF-A0A2N8ZIL0-F1
#
_entry.id   AF-A0A2N8ZIL0-F1
#
_cell.length_a   1.000
_cell.length_b   1.000
_cell.length_c   1.000
_cell.angle_alpha   90.00
_cell.angle_beta   90.00
_cell.angle_gamma   90.00
#
_symmetry.space_group_name_H-M   'P 1'
#
loop_
_entity.id
_entity.type
_entity.pdbx_description
1 polymer ?
#
loop_
_entity_poly.entity_id
_entity_poly.type
_entity_poly.pdbx_seq_one_letter_code
_entity_poly.pdbx_strand_id
1 'polypeptide(L)'
;MEIPMMQYVVSMSGYILILLVLVEAMRRTPRLTAAFWLLSLLTAPMWAEHLDGWFRWVKTVSVLIPTAIVVGGARLAWLYHDNPNRVLKFFRGDWVLKVLYAVLFLNIAEATAKDFATANYMNAICGVILCITIPFPRYKNGKRNYWIISKDSPHDLLFYSTAAWNFLYTTWNLAFVFGENPGYFASSFCILMAAELYPLIKGRPELYVIARVYTLAFHILIRANGDIFTPIMDSSSWANENVLYYWGVANLAMHVPFVIWYFYKKQKSETGEPPFGKNAPPETEQSPMHLAKAVNA
;
A
#
# COMPACT_ATOMS: atom_id res chain seq x y z
N MET A 1 12.61 7.25 -27.50
CA MET A 1 14.06 6.97 -27.40
C MET A 1 14.19 5.52 -26.99
N GLU A 2 14.98 4.70 -27.68
CA GLU A 2 15.21 3.33 -27.23
C GLU A 2 16.29 3.34 -26.14
N ILE A 3 15.84 3.20 -24.88
CA ILE A 3 16.74 3.07 -23.74
C ILE A 3 17.41 1.70 -23.80
N PRO A 4 18.76 1.61 -23.76
CA PRO A 4 19.45 0.33 -23.78
C PRO A 4 19.05 -0.58 -22.62
N MET A 5 18.96 -1.89 -22.85
CA MET A 5 18.56 -2.87 -21.82
C MET A 5 19.40 -2.78 -20.55
N MET A 6 20.72 -2.55 -20.68
CA MET A 6 21.62 -2.40 -19.53
C MET A 6 21.28 -1.19 -18.66
N GLN A 7 20.77 -0.12 -19.26
CA GLN A 7 20.34 1.05 -18.51
C GLN A 7 19.12 0.74 -17.66
N TYR A 8 18.15 -0.04 -18.15
CA TYR A 8 17.03 -0.53 -17.33
C TYR A 8 17.51 -1.41 -16.19
N VAL A 9 18.39 -2.38 -16.46
CA VAL A 9 18.90 -3.28 -15.42
C VAL A 9 19.54 -2.49 -14.28
N VAL A 10 20.47 -1.59 -14.61
CA VAL A 10 21.17 -0.79 -13.60
C VAL A 10 20.22 0.17 -12.87
N SER A 11 19.39 0.90 -13.60
CA SER A 11 18.53 1.93 -13.02
C SER A 11 17.44 1.31 -12.15
N MET A 12 16.76 0.25 -12.62
CA MET A 12 15.68 -0.42 -11.90
C MET A 12 16.21 -1.16 -10.67
N SER A 13 17.32 -1.92 -10.79
CA SER A 13 17.92 -2.57 -9.63
C SER A 13 18.41 -1.55 -8.60
N GLY A 14 19.06 -0.47 -9.05
CA GLY A 14 19.49 0.62 -8.18
C GLY A 14 18.31 1.26 -7.44
N TYR A 15 17.21 1.53 -8.15
CA TYR A 15 16.03 2.14 -7.55
C TYR A 15 15.32 1.19 -6.57
N ILE A 16 15.20 -0.10 -6.88
CA ILE A 16 14.67 -1.11 -5.93
C ILE A 16 15.52 -1.13 -4.66
N LEU A 17 16.85 -1.15 -4.77
CA LEU A 17 17.74 -1.15 -3.60
C LEU A 17 17.56 0.12 -2.77
N ILE A 18 17.50 1.29 -3.41
CA ILE A 18 17.23 2.57 -2.74
C ILE A 18 15.90 2.49 -1.98
N LEU A 19 14.84 1.98 -2.60
CA LEU A 19 13.53 1.84 -1.98
C LEU A 19 13.54 0.86 -0.80
N LEU A 20 14.24 -0.27 -0.89
CA LEU A 20 14.36 -1.22 0.23
C LEU A 20 15.09 -0.59 1.42
N VAL A 21 16.19 0.14 1.17
CA VAL A 21 16.93 0.88 2.20
C VAL A 21 16.06 1.98 2.80
N LEU A 22 15.33 2.72 1.96
CA LEU A 22 14.43 3.79 2.38
C LEU A 22 13.31 3.26 3.27
N VAL A 23 12.66 2.15 2.91
CA VAL A 23 11.62 1.53 3.74
C VAL A 23 12.20 1.10 5.09
N GLU A 24 13.38 0.47 5.13
CA GLU A 24 14.04 0.10 6.39
C GLU A 24 14.37 1.33 7.25
N ALA A 25 14.95 2.37 6.65
CA ALA A 25 15.32 3.60 7.34
C ALA A 25 14.10 4.31 7.91
N MET A 26 13.03 4.45 7.11
CA MET A 26 11.78 5.08 7.54
C MET A 26 11.06 4.28 8.62
N ARG A 27 11.12 2.95 8.55
CA ARG A 27 10.63 2.11 9.64
C ARG A 27 11.44 2.36 10.90
N ARG A 28 12.77 2.26 10.89
CA ARG A 28 13.57 2.41 12.12
C ARG A 28 13.53 3.82 12.73
N THR A 29 13.20 4.85 11.95
CA THR A 29 13.24 6.25 12.41
C THR A 29 11.87 6.94 12.30
N PRO A 30 10.87 6.54 13.11
CA PRO A 30 9.50 7.10 13.02
C PRO A 30 9.45 8.62 13.19
N ARG A 31 10.35 9.21 14.00
CA ARG A 31 10.45 10.66 14.20
C ARG A 31 10.87 11.40 12.93
N LEU A 32 11.98 10.96 12.33
CA LEU A 32 12.50 11.54 11.09
C LEU A 32 11.51 11.32 9.95
N THR A 33 10.87 10.16 9.91
CA THR A 33 9.87 9.82 8.90
C THR A 33 8.65 10.73 8.97
N ALA A 34 8.11 10.96 10.17
CA ALA A 34 6.99 11.87 10.35
C ALA A 34 7.36 13.31 9.94
N ALA A 35 8.54 13.79 10.37
CA ALA A 35 9.04 15.11 9.97
C ALA A 35 9.22 15.22 8.45
N PHE A 36 9.85 14.22 7.82
CA PHE A 36 10.06 14.16 6.37
C PHE A 36 8.74 14.26 5.61
N TRP A 37 7.73 13.47 5.97
CA TRP A 37 6.45 13.49 5.27
C TRP A 37 5.67 14.79 5.52
N LEU A 38 5.75 15.38 6.72
CA LEU A 38 5.15 16.70 6.97
C LEU A 38 5.81 17.79 6.13
N LEU A 39 7.14 17.81 6.06
CA LEU A 39 7.89 18.75 5.22
C LEU A 39 7.61 18.51 3.73
N SER A 40 7.38 17.26 3.32
CA SER A 40 7.03 16.95 1.93
C SER A 40 5.75 17.64 1.46
N LEU A 41 4.79 17.92 2.36
CA LEU A 41 3.58 18.66 2.01
C LEU A 41 3.86 20.14 1.69
N LEU A 42 4.97 20.70 2.15
CA LEU A 42 5.39 22.06 1.78
C LEU A 42 5.83 22.15 0.31
N THR A 43 6.03 21.02 -0.37
CA THR A 43 6.27 20.99 -1.81
C THR A 43 4.99 21.15 -2.65
N ALA A 44 3.82 21.25 -2.02
CA ALA A 44 2.53 21.44 -2.69
C ALA A 44 2.50 22.54 -3.77
N PRO A 45 3.16 23.71 -3.60
CA PRO A 45 3.21 24.73 -4.65
C PRO A 45 3.83 24.23 -5.97
N MET A 46 4.81 23.33 -5.91
CA MET A 46 5.48 22.77 -7.10
C MET A 46 4.66 21.69 -7.80
N TRP A 47 3.62 21.15 -7.15
CA TRP A 47 2.81 20.06 -7.71
C TRP A 47 2.00 20.53 -8.91
N ALA A 48 1.57 21.80 -8.93
CA ALA A 48 0.79 22.35 -10.04
C ALA A 48 1.55 22.44 -11.36
N GLU A 49 2.88 22.46 -11.30
CA GLU A 49 3.73 22.51 -12.48
C GLU A 49 4.00 21.12 -13.08
N HIS A 50 3.81 20.06 -12.30
CA HIS A 50 4.24 18.69 -12.67
C HIS A 50 3.07 17.68 -12.71
N LEU A 51 1.94 17.97 -12.07
CA LEU A 51 0.79 17.09 -12.01
C LEU A 51 -0.28 17.47 -13.04
N ASP A 52 -0.21 16.81 -14.21
CA ASP A 52 -1.26 16.90 -15.22
C ASP A 52 -2.38 15.88 -14.99
N GLY A 53 -3.61 16.38 -14.94
CA GLY A 53 -4.84 15.57 -14.87
C GLY A 53 -5.34 15.31 -13.45
N TRP A 54 -6.66 15.27 -13.32
CA TRP A 54 -7.36 15.14 -12.02
C TRP A 54 -6.95 13.88 -11.26
N PHE A 55 -6.74 12.76 -11.96
CA PHE A 55 -6.37 11.48 -11.35
C PHE A 55 -5.03 11.59 -10.61
N ARG A 56 -4.01 12.24 -11.21
CA ARG A 56 -2.70 12.40 -10.58
C ARG A 56 -2.75 13.30 -9.34
N TRP A 57 -3.58 14.34 -9.40
CA TRP A 57 -3.85 15.21 -8.26
C TRP A 57 -4.51 14.46 -7.10
N VAL A 58 -5.61 13.77 -7.39
CA VAL A 58 -6.33 12.97 -6.38
C VAL A 58 -5.41 11.90 -5.80
N LYS A 59 -4.62 11.22 -6.63
CA LYS A 59 -3.64 10.23 -6.18
C LYS A 59 -2.58 10.83 -5.26
N THR A 60 -2.05 12.00 -5.62
CA THR A 60 -0.99 12.66 -4.83
C THR A 60 -1.51 13.08 -3.47
N VAL A 61 -2.66 13.74 -3.42
CA VAL A 61 -3.30 14.20 -2.20
C VAL A 61 -3.72 13.01 -1.32
N SER A 62 -4.36 11.99 -1.90
CA SER A 62 -4.87 10.82 -1.18
C SER A 62 -3.77 9.87 -0.67
N VAL A 63 -2.53 10.00 -1.17
CA VAL A 63 -1.39 9.23 -0.67
C VAL A 63 -0.53 10.04 0.30
N LEU A 64 -0.13 11.27 -0.07
CA LEU A 64 0.81 12.04 0.74
C LEU A 64 0.19 12.53 2.04
N ILE A 65 -1.06 13.02 2.02
CA ILE A 65 -1.71 13.52 3.24
C ILE A 65 -1.92 12.41 4.27
N PRO A 66 -2.51 11.24 3.94
CA PRO A 66 -2.65 10.17 4.92
C PRO A 66 -1.30 9.61 5.38
N THR A 67 -0.29 9.55 4.51
CA THR A 67 1.06 9.11 4.91
C THR A 67 1.68 10.06 5.94
N ALA A 68 1.60 11.38 5.69
CA ALA A 68 2.15 12.38 6.59
C ALA A 68 1.39 12.47 7.92
N ILE A 69 0.07 12.61 7.86
CA ILE A 69 -0.74 12.93 9.04
C ILE A 69 -1.16 11.65 9.77
N VAL A 70 -1.72 10.67 9.06
CA VAL A 70 -2.33 9.48 9.69
C VAL A 70 -1.24 8.47 10.06
N VAL A 71 -0.41 8.05 9.11
CA VAL A 71 0.66 7.08 9.39
C VAL A 71 1.75 7.70 10.25
N GLY A 72 2.25 8.90 9.90
CA GLY A 72 3.24 9.63 10.69
C GLY A 72 2.76 9.91 12.12
N GLY A 73 1.54 10.45 12.26
CA GLY A 73 0.92 10.74 13.56
C GLY A 73 0.69 9.48 14.41
N ALA A 74 0.17 8.41 13.81
CA ALA A 74 -0.06 7.14 14.52
C ALA A 74 1.24 6.52 15.04
N ARG A 75 2.29 6.49 14.22
CA ARG A 75 3.59 5.92 14.63
C ARG A 75 4.25 6.73 15.74
N LEU A 76 4.17 8.07 15.68
CA LEU A 76 4.62 8.94 16.76
C LEU A 76 3.80 8.74 18.05
N ALA A 77 2.49 8.59 17.91
CA ALA A 77 1.59 8.39 19.05
C ALA A 77 1.86 7.06 19.79
N TRP A 78 2.27 6.02 19.06
CA TRP A 78 2.69 4.74 19.63
C TRP A 78 4.13 4.75 20.16
N LEU A 79 5.03 5.53 19.54
CA LEU A 79 6.36 5.78 20.09
C LEU A 79 6.29 6.45 21.47
N TYR A 80 5.39 7.41 21.64
CA TYR A 80 5.15 8.11 22.90
C TYR A 80 3.87 7.61 23.58
N HIS A 81 3.72 6.29 23.72
CA HIS A 81 2.51 5.69 24.25
C HIS A 81 2.15 6.15 25.67
N ASP A 82 3.15 6.36 26.53
CA ASP A 82 2.98 6.83 27.91
C ASP A 82 2.65 8.33 28.02
N ASN A 83 2.76 9.09 26.93
CA ASN A 83 2.50 10.52 26.96
C ASN A 83 0.98 10.79 27.04
N PRO A 84 0.52 11.57 28.04
CA PRO A 84 -0.90 11.87 28.25
C PRO A 84 -1.46 12.93 27.27
N ASN A 85 -0.64 13.49 26.37
CA ASN A 85 -1.08 14.51 25.41
C ASN A 85 -2.32 14.04 24.61
N ARG A 86 -3.38 14.86 24.62
CA ARG A 86 -4.65 14.59 23.95
C ARG A 86 -4.49 14.32 22.45
N VAL A 87 -3.57 15.02 21.78
CA VAL A 87 -3.31 14.83 20.34
C VAL A 87 -2.74 13.44 20.06
N LEU A 88 -1.74 13.01 20.83
CA LEU A 88 -1.16 11.66 20.68
C LEU A 88 -2.19 10.59 21.06
N LYS A 89 -3.00 10.81 22.10
CA LYS A 89 -4.09 9.90 22.45
C LYS A 89 -5.12 9.76 21.33
N PHE A 90 -5.43 10.85 20.62
CA PHE A 90 -6.32 10.82 19.46
C PHE A 90 -5.80 9.90 18.36
N PHE A 91 -4.51 9.99 18.00
CA PHE A 91 -3.88 9.12 16.99
C PHE A 91 -3.66 7.66 17.44
N ARG A 92 -3.96 7.31 18.70
CA ARG A 92 -4.03 5.91 19.17
C ARG A 92 -5.44 5.30 19.07
N GLY A 93 -6.41 6.04 18.53
CA GLY A 93 -7.80 5.62 18.44
C GLY A 93 -8.12 4.71 17.24
N ASP A 94 -9.12 3.84 17.37
CA ASP A 94 -9.53 2.85 16.36
C ASP A 94 -9.86 3.47 14.99
N TRP A 95 -10.20 4.76 14.96
CA TRP A 95 -10.46 5.52 13.74
C TRP A 95 -9.27 5.52 12.79
N VAL A 96 -8.02 5.52 13.30
CA VAL A 96 -6.81 5.50 12.48
C VAL A 96 -6.80 4.27 11.59
N LEU A 97 -7.10 3.09 12.15
CA LEU A 97 -7.13 1.85 11.38
C LEU A 97 -8.24 1.86 10.33
N LYS A 98 -9.39 2.45 10.65
CA LYS A 98 -10.51 2.61 9.70
C LYS A 98 -10.13 3.54 8.55
N VAL A 99 -9.40 4.62 8.83
CA VAL A 99 -8.91 5.54 7.79
C VAL A 99 -7.85 4.86 6.93
N LEU A 100 -6.91 4.12 7.51
CA LEU A 100 -5.91 3.38 6.72
C LEU A 100 -6.54 2.32 5.81
N TYR A 101 -7.55 1.60 6.32
CA TYR A 101 -8.38 0.73 5.50
C TYR A 101 -9.07 1.50 4.37
N ALA A 102 -9.70 2.63 4.67
CA ALA A 102 -10.41 3.45 3.69
C ALA A 102 -9.47 4.01 2.60
N VAL A 103 -8.25 4.41 2.97
CA VAL A 103 -7.23 4.89 2.03
C VAL A 103 -6.77 3.77 1.11
N LEU A 104 -6.49 2.55 1.63
CA LEU A 104 -6.16 1.41 0.80
C LEU A 104 -7.32 1.05 -0.15
N PHE A 105 -8.55 1.01 0.38
CA PHE A 105 -9.75 0.74 -0.41
C PHE A 105 -9.93 1.78 -1.52
N LEU A 106 -9.83 3.07 -1.19
CA LEU A 106 -9.93 4.16 -2.15
C LEU A 106 -8.83 4.06 -3.22
N ASN A 107 -7.60 3.73 -2.84
CA ASN A 107 -6.48 3.57 -3.76
C ASN A 107 -6.74 2.47 -4.81
N ILE A 108 -7.36 1.36 -4.40
CA ILE A 108 -7.75 0.26 -5.30
C ILE A 108 -8.97 0.67 -6.14
N ALA A 109 -10.00 1.24 -5.50
CA ALA A 109 -11.24 1.64 -6.16
C ALA A 109 -11.02 2.71 -7.23
N GLU A 110 -10.15 3.68 -6.98
CA GLU A 110 -9.79 4.75 -7.93
C GLU A 110 -9.14 4.18 -9.20
N ALA A 111 -8.15 3.30 -9.03
CA ALA A 111 -7.49 2.62 -10.15
C ALA A 111 -8.45 1.65 -10.87
N THR A 112 -9.35 0.98 -10.13
CA THR A 112 -10.40 0.13 -10.70
C THR A 112 -11.37 0.95 -11.57
N ALA A 113 -11.82 2.11 -11.09
CA ALA A 113 -12.68 3.01 -11.86
C ALA A 113 -11.98 3.52 -13.12
N LYS A 114 -10.68 3.77 -13.04
CA LYS A 114 -9.86 4.15 -14.20
C LYS A 114 -9.73 2.99 -15.20
N ASP A 115 -9.50 1.76 -14.75
CA ASP A 115 -9.50 0.56 -15.61
C ASP A 115 -10.85 0.38 -16.34
N PHE A 116 -11.97 0.64 -15.67
CA PHE A 116 -13.29 0.65 -16.32
C PHE A 116 -13.38 1.72 -17.41
N ALA A 117 -12.87 2.92 -17.14
CA ALA A 117 -12.89 4.03 -18.09
C ALA A 117 -11.99 3.79 -19.32
N THR A 118 -10.92 2.99 -19.17
CA THR A 118 -10.00 2.61 -20.25
C THR A 118 -10.34 1.26 -20.89
N ALA A 119 -11.55 0.74 -20.67
CA ALA A 119 -12.04 -0.54 -21.20
C ALA A 119 -11.21 -1.80 -20.82
N ASN A 120 -10.40 -1.71 -19.76
CA ASN A 120 -9.64 -2.83 -19.20
C ASN A 120 -10.49 -3.65 -18.23
N TYR A 121 -11.62 -4.17 -18.71
CA TYR A 121 -12.68 -4.74 -17.86
C TYR A 121 -12.22 -5.94 -17.03
N MET A 122 -11.35 -6.79 -17.58
CA MET A 122 -10.86 -7.99 -16.87
C MET A 122 -10.04 -7.60 -15.64
N ASN A 123 -9.15 -6.60 -15.79
CA ASN A 123 -8.38 -6.08 -14.65
C ASN A 123 -9.26 -5.26 -13.69
N ALA A 124 -10.27 -4.55 -14.20
CA ALA A 124 -11.22 -3.83 -13.36
C ALA A 124 -11.99 -4.77 -12.41
N ILE A 125 -12.46 -5.92 -12.90
CA ILE A 125 -13.13 -6.94 -12.08
C ILE A 125 -12.19 -7.46 -10.99
N CYS A 126 -10.90 -7.66 -11.30
CA CYS A 126 -9.89 -8.05 -10.30
C CYS A 126 -9.77 -6.99 -9.20
N GLY A 127 -9.78 -5.71 -9.56
CA GLY A 127 -9.79 -4.60 -8.60
C GLY A 127 -11.00 -4.61 -7.66
N VAL A 128 -12.19 -4.90 -8.19
CA VAL A 128 -13.41 -5.10 -7.38
C VAL A 128 -13.23 -6.29 -6.42
N ILE A 129 -12.68 -7.41 -6.89
CA ILE A 129 -12.39 -8.58 -6.06
C ILE A 129 -11.42 -8.22 -4.93
N LEU A 130 -10.37 -7.44 -5.21
CA LEU A 130 -9.43 -6.99 -4.19
C LEU A 130 -10.12 -6.12 -3.14
N CYS A 131 -10.97 -5.17 -3.56
CA CYS A 131 -11.76 -4.32 -2.66
C CYS A 131 -12.65 -5.11 -1.69
N ILE A 132 -13.35 -6.15 -2.17
CA ILE A 132 -14.24 -6.95 -1.31
C ILE A 132 -13.49 -7.95 -0.42
N THR A 133 -12.24 -8.26 -0.76
CA THR A 133 -11.39 -9.20 -0.01
C THR A 133 -10.42 -8.51 0.95
N ILE A 134 -10.46 -7.17 1.08
CA ILE A 134 -9.70 -6.48 2.12
C ILE A 134 -10.25 -6.86 3.50
N PRO A 135 -9.43 -7.39 4.42
CA PRO A 135 -9.85 -7.61 5.79
C PRO A 135 -10.24 -6.29 6.47
N PHE A 136 -11.43 -6.23 7.07
CA PHE A 136 -11.82 -5.09 7.89
C PHE A 136 -10.94 -4.99 9.15
N PRO A 137 -10.67 -3.78 9.67
CA PRO A 137 -9.92 -3.60 10.92
C PRO A 137 -10.50 -4.40 12.09
N ARG A 138 -11.83 -4.42 12.20
CA ARG A 138 -12.59 -5.23 13.15
C ARG A 138 -13.85 -5.80 12.51
N TYR A 139 -14.12 -7.06 12.79
CA TYR A 139 -15.35 -7.74 12.41
C TYR A 139 -16.32 -7.77 13.59
N LYS A 140 -17.62 -7.66 13.34
CA LYS A 140 -18.68 -7.55 14.38
C LYS A 140 -18.64 -8.71 15.40
N ASN A 141 -18.30 -9.91 14.95
CA ASN A 141 -18.14 -11.12 15.78
C ASN A 141 -16.68 -11.61 15.81
N GLY A 142 -15.74 -10.78 15.35
CA GLY A 142 -14.33 -11.14 15.25
C GLY A 142 -13.61 -11.01 16.58
N LYS A 143 -12.78 -12.01 16.87
CA LYS A 143 -11.87 -12.02 18.03
C LYS A 143 -10.52 -11.43 17.70
N ARG A 144 -10.19 -11.13 16.44
CA ARG A 144 -8.85 -10.70 16.00
C ARG A 144 -8.84 -9.32 15.32
N ASN A 145 -7.71 -8.62 15.43
CA ASN A 145 -7.46 -7.38 14.70
C ASN A 145 -6.54 -7.62 13.51
N TYR A 146 -7.03 -7.35 12.30
CA TYR A 146 -6.28 -7.54 11.05
C TYR A 146 -5.38 -6.34 10.70
N TRP A 147 -5.59 -5.22 11.38
CA TRP A 147 -4.84 -3.97 11.22
C TRP A 147 -4.37 -3.51 12.58
N ILE A 148 -3.06 -3.29 12.74
CA ILE A 148 -2.46 -2.95 14.02
C ILE A 148 -1.31 -1.98 13.83
N ILE A 149 -1.15 -1.02 14.74
CA ILE A 149 0.13 -0.34 14.93
C ILE A 149 0.85 -1.03 16.08
N SER A 150 2.03 -1.58 15.80
CA SER A 150 2.82 -2.32 16.79
C SER A 150 3.16 -1.43 18.00
N LYS A 151 3.03 -1.99 19.21
CA LYS A 151 3.57 -1.34 20.42
C LYS A 151 5.09 -1.48 20.47
N ASP A 152 5.62 -2.56 19.92
CA ASP A 152 7.05 -2.82 19.91
C ASP A 152 7.73 -2.00 18.82
N SER A 153 8.95 -1.55 19.13
CA SER A 153 9.82 -0.88 18.16
C SER A 153 9.97 -1.75 16.91
N PRO A 154 9.76 -1.20 15.70
CA PRO A 154 9.75 0.24 15.40
C PRO A 154 8.35 0.86 15.23
N HIS A 155 7.31 0.32 15.88
CA HIS A 155 5.92 0.79 15.80
C HIS A 155 5.36 0.77 14.37
N ASP A 156 5.44 -0.40 13.74
CA ASP A 156 4.98 -0.58 12.37
C ASP A 156 3.47 -0.69 12.25
N LEU A 157 2.96 -0.26 11.09
CA LEU A 157 1.65 -0.65 10.60
C LEU A 157 1.73 -2.09 10.09
N LEU A 158 1.05 -2.99 10.80
CA LEU A 158 0.95 -4.41 10.49
C LEU A 158 -0.43 -4.68 9.88
N PHE A 159 -0.42 -5.31 8.70
CA PHE A 159 -1.61 -5.74 7.99
C PHE A 159 -1.57 -7.26 7.81
N TYR A 160 -2.47 -7.95 8.49
CA TYR A 160 -2.56 -9.40 8.41
C TYR A 160 -3.46 -9.77 7.23
N SER A 161 -2.87 -10.36 6.20
CA SER A 161 -3.58 -10.91 5.06
C SER A 161 -2.89 -12.19 4.59
N THR A 162 -3.33 -12.73 3.46
CA THR A 162 -2.72 -13.89 2.83
C THR A 162 -1.64 -13.44 1.84
N ALA A 163 -0.58 -14.24 1.69
CA ALA A 163 0.44 -13.99 0.66
C ALA A 163 -0.17 -13.96 -0.75
N ALA A 164 -1.21 -14.77 -0.98
CA ALA A 164 -1.98 -14.74 -2.23
C ALA A 164 -2.63 -13.37 -2.48
N TRP A 165 -3.23 -12.74 -1.47
CA TRP A 165 -3.82 -11.41 -1.63
C TRP A 165 -2.75 -10.36 -2.00
N ASN A 166 -1.59 -10.38 -1.33
CA ASN A 166 -0.49 -9.45 -1.64
C ASN A 166 -0.01 -9.64 -3.09
N PHE A 167 0.21 -10.88 -3.51
CA PHE A 167 0.62 -11.21 -4.87
C PHE A 167 -0.42 -10.75 -5.91
N LEU A 168 -1.69 -11.06 -5.69
CA LEU A 168 -2.80 -10.67 -6.56
C LEU A 168 -2.93 -9.15 -6.68
N TYR A 169 -2.80 -8.44 -5.56
CA TYR A 169 -2.75 -6.98 -5.54
C TYR A 169 -1.55 -6.46 -6.34
N THR A 170 -0.36 -7.04 -6.19
CA THR A 170 0.84 -6.63 -6.92
C THR A 170 0.67 -6.80 -8.44
N THR A 171 0.24 -7.98 -8.91
CA THR A 171 0.03 -8.22 -10.36
C THR A 171 -1.11 -7.38 -10.94
N TRP A 172 -2.19 -7.16 -10.19
CA TRP A 172 -3.29 -6.27 -10.61
C TRP A 172 -2.81 -4.83 -10.78
N ASN A 173 -1.99 -4.33 -9.84
CA ASN A 173 -1.47 -2.97 -9.88
C ASN A 173 -0.47 -2.78 -11.02
N LEU A 174 0.35 -3.79 -11.31
CA LEU A 174 1.24 -3.80 -12.48
C LEU A 174 0.45 -3.69 -13.78
N ALA A 175 -0.57 -4.53 -13.97
CA ALA A 175 -1.41 -4.49 -15.16
C ALA A 175 -2.14 -3.14 -15.31
N PHE A 176 -2.63 -2.57 -14.20
CA PHE A 176 -3.24 -1.24 -14.18
C PHE A 176 -2.27 -0.16 -14.70
N VAL A 177 -1.05 -0.08 -14.15
CA VAL A 177 -0.08 0.95 -14.58
C VAL A 177 0.37 0.72 -16.02
N PHE A 178 0.55 -0.55 -16.43
CA PHE A 178 0.91 -0.90 -17.80
C PHE A 178 -0.11 -0.38 -18.81
N GLY A 179 -1.40 -0.37 -18.46
CA GLY A 179 -2.46 0.19 -19.30
C GLY A 179 -2.65 1.70 -19.15
N GLU A 180 -2.55 2.26 -17.93
CA GLU A 180 -2.81 3.69 -17.67
C GLU A 180 -1.71 4.59 -18.20
N ASN A 181 -0.44 4.22 -17.96
CA ASN A 181 0.70 5.03 -18.35
C ASN A 181 1.95 4.16 -18.54
N PRO A 182 2.10 3.55 -19.73
CA PRO A 182 3.22 2.67 -20.05
C PRO A 182 4.59 3.33 -19.85
N GLY A 183 4.72 4.65 -20.02
CA GLY A 183 5.98 5.38 -19.84
C GLY A 183 6.56 5.29 -18.43
N TYR A 184 5.71 5.19 -17.40
CA TYR A 184 6.16 5.04 -16.01
C TYR A 184 6.11 3.60 -15.50
N PHE A 185 5.76 2.63 -16.34
CA PHE A 185 5.61 1.24 -15.93
C PHE A 185 6.88 0.66 -15.29
N ALA A 186 8.07 0.90 -15.85
CA ALA A 186 9.32 0.38 -15.28
C ALA A 186 9.60 0.92 -13.87
N SER A 187 9.38 2.22 -13.66
CA SER A 187 9.51 2.84 -12.33
C SER A 187 8.45 2.35 -11.34
N SER A 188 7.23 2.09 -11.84
CA SER A 188 6.12 1.57 -11.05
C SER A 188 6.31 0.10 -10.68
N PHE A 189 6.93 -0.67 -11.58
CA PHE A 189 7.39 -2.03 -11.32
C PHE A 189 8.38 -2.04 -10.17
N CYS A 190 9.35 -1.11 -10.13
CA CYS A 190 10.32 -1.02 -9.05
C CYS A 190 9.66 -0.82 -7.68
N ILE A 191 8.67 0.07 -7.57
CA ILE A 191 8.00 0.34 -6.28
C ILE A 191 7.12 -0.81 -5.81
N LEU A 192 6.52 -1.56 -6.75
CA LEU A 192 5.71 -2.73 -6.46
C LEU A 192 6.59 -3.91 -6.05
N MET A 193 7.69 -4.14 -6.78
CA MET A 193 8.65 -5.17 -6.43
C MET A 193 9.36 -4.88 -5.12
N ALA A 194 9.73 -3.64 -4.82
CA ALA A 194 10.32 -3.29 -3.53
C ALA A 194 9.34 -3.57 -2.38
N ALA A 195 8.04 -3.25 -2.56
CA ALA A 195 7.01 -3.54 -1.56
C ALA A 195 6.75 -5.03 -1.35
N GLU A 196 6.89 -5.85 -2.40
CA GLU A 196 6.73 -7.32 -2.34
C GLU A 196 7.98 -8.01 -1.77
N LEU A 197 9.18 -7.61 -2.21
CA LEU A 197 10.45 -8.20 -1.79
C LEU A 197 10.76 -7.89 -0.32
N TYR A 198 10.42 -6.70 0.16
CA TYR A 198 10.70 -6.30 1.52
C TYR A 198 10.16 -7.26 2.61
N PRO A 199 8.85 -7.58 2.64
CA PRO A 199 8.31 -8.55 3.60
C PRO A 199 8.87 -9.96 3.40
N LEU A 200 9.20 -10.36 2.16
CA LEU A 200 9.81 -11.65 1.86
C LEU A 200 11.22 -11.75 2.47
N ILE A 201 12.06 -10.74 2.26
CA ILE A 201 13.42 -10.66 2.84
C ILE A 201 13.37 -10.69 4.37
N LYS A 202 12.38 -10.02 4.97
CA LYS A 202 12.20 -9.98 6.43
C LYS A 202 11.47 -11.20 7.01
N GLY A 203 10.93 -12.08 6.18
CA GLY A 203 10.08 -13.20 6.62
C GLY A 203 8.80 -12.75 7.33
N ARG A 204 8.34 -11.52 7.08
CA ARG A 204 7.24 -10.86 7.80
C ARG A 204 6.21 -10.31 6.80
N PRO A 205 5.27 -11.15 6.31
CA PRO A 205 4.28 -10.77 5.30
C PRO A 205 3.39 -9.60 5.75
N GLU A 206 3.21 -9.40 7.05
CA GLU A 206 2.40 -8.33 7.61
C GLU A 206 2.97 -6.91 7.37
N LEU A 207 4.22 -6.80 6.93
CA LEU A 207 4.89 -5.54 6.59
C LEU A 207 4.58 -5.04 5.18
N TYR A 208 3.83 -5.80 4.38
CA TYR A 208 3.55 -5.47 2.99
C TYR A 208 2.92 -4.07 2.83
N VAL A 209 1.88 -3.76 3.60
CA VAL A 209 1.17 -2.48 3.46
C VAL A 209 2.03 -1.29 3.87
N ILE A 210 2.82 -1.39 4.94
CA ILE A 210 3.72 -0.28 5.33
C ILE A 210 4.82 -0.06 4.28
N ALA A 211 5.38 -1.13 3.71
CA ALA A 211 6.33 -1.02 2.60
C ALA A 211 5.66 -0.39 1.38
N ARG A 212 4.42 -0.77 1.07
CA ARG A 212 3.65 -0.19 -0.04
C ARG A 212 3.35 1.30 0.17
N VAL A 213 2.99 1.71 1.38
CA VAL A 213 2.74 3.11 1.72
C VAL A 213 3.99 3.95 1.46
N TYR A 214 5.16 3.54 1.97
CA TYR A 214 6.38 4.33 1.80
C TYR A 214 6.92 4.31 0.38
N THR A 215 6.92 3.17 -0.29
CA THR A 215 7.37 3.09 -1.70
C THR A 215 6.49 3.92 -2.62
N LEU A 216 5.16 3.84 -2.46
CA LEU A 216 4.22 4.61 -3.26
C LEU A 216 4.30 6.11 -2.95
N ALA A 217 4.28 6.49 -1.67
CA ALA A 217 4.35 7.90 -1.28
C ALA A 217 5.65 8.55 -1.75
N PHE A 218 6.78 7.85 -1.67
CA PHE A 218 8.07 8.39 -2.08
C PHE A 218 8.14 8.56 -3.60
N HIS A 219 7.64 7.58 -4.34
CA HIS A 219 7.56 7.63 -5.79
C HIS A 219 6.66 8.78 -6.28
N ILE A 220 5.48 8.95 -5.67
CA ILE A 220 4.57 10.04 -5.97
C ILE A 220 5.20 11.38 -5.62
N LEU A 221 5.87 11.49 -4.46
CA LEU A 221 6.55 12.71 -4.05
C LEU A 221 7.60 13.13 -5.08
N ILE A 222 8.43 12.20 -5.53
CA ILE A 222 9.42 12.47 -6.59
C ILE A 222 8.70 13.00 -7.84
N ARG A 223 7.69 12.28 -8.33
CA ARG A 223 6.96 12.67 -9.55
C ARG A 223 6.24 14.02 -9.43
N ALA A 224 5.79 14.38 -8.24
CA ALA A 224 5.16 15.67 -7.98
C ALA A 224 6.17 16.83 -7.92
N ASN A 225 7.46 16.54 -7.78
CA ASN A 225 8.55 17.53 -7.73
C ASN A 225 9.42 17.54 -9.00
N GLY A 226 9.24 16.58 -9.91
CA GLY A 226 9.98 16.49 -11.16
C GLY A 226 9.94 15.10 -11.78
N ASP A 227 10.14 15.02 -13.10
CA ASP A 227 10.23 13.74 -13.80
C ASP A 227 11.68 13.28 -13.95
N ILE A 228 12.13 12.49 -12.97
CA ILE A 228 13.43 11.84 -13.03
C ILE A 228 13.37 10.43 -13.65
N PHE A 229 12.17 9.90 -13.95
CA PHE A 229 12.00 8.50 -14.34
C PHE A 229 12.00 8.34 -15.85
N THR A 230 11.23 9.14 -16.59
CA THR A 230 11.17 8.99 -18.05
C THR A 230 12.54 9.15 -18.75
N PRO A 231 13.48 9.99 -18.31
CA PRO A 231 14.78 10.07 -18.97
C PRO A 231 15.65 8.81 -18.84
N ILE A 232 15.39 7.96 -17.83
CA ILE A 232 16.24 6.79 -17.51
C ILE A 232 15.52 5.44 -17.51
N MET A 233 14.18 5.45 -17.50
CA MET A 233 13.30 4.29 -17.33
C MET A 233 12.00 4.42 -18.14
N ASP A 234 11.97 5.20 -19.23
CA ASP A 234 10.79 5.31 -20.10
C ASP A 234 10.41 3.99 -20.77
N SER A 235 9.41 3.30 -20.23
CA SER A 235 8.88 2.04 -20.76
C SER A 235 7.75 2.22 -21.78
N SER A 236 7.60 3.40 -22.39
CA SER A 236 6.57 3.63 -23.42
C SER A 236 6.67 2.63 -24.59
N SER A 237 7.88 2.20 -24.92
CA SER A 237 8.15 1.18 -25.95
C SER A 237 7.62 -0.22 -25.60
N TRP A 238 7.32 -0.49 -24.32
CA TRP A 238 6.80 -1.79 -23.89
C TRP A 238 5.29 -1.89 -24.05
N ALA A 239 4.60 -0.76 -24.29
CA ALA A 239 3.15 -0.71 -24.41
C ALA A 239 2.65 -1.69 -25.47
N ASN A 240 1.79 -2.62 -25.05
CA ASN A 240 1.21 -3.60 -25.95
C ASN A 240 -0.19 -4.01 -25.47
N GLU A 241 -1.20 -3.72 -26.29
CA GLU A 241 -2.61 -3.98 -25.94
C GLU A 241 -2.92 -5.47 -25.77
N ASN A 242 -2.31 -6.34 -26.58
CA ASN A 242 -2.48 -7.80 -26.45
C ASN A 242 -1.90 -8.29 -25.12
N VAL A 243 -0.71 -7.80 -24.74
CA VAL A 243 -0.09 -8.14 -23.45
C VAL A 243 -0.99 -7.68 -22.30
N LEU A 244 -1.50 -6.44 -22.36
CA LEU A 244 -2.43 -5.91 -21.36
C LEU A 244 -3.68 -6.77 -21.23
N TYR A 245 -4.30 -7.14 -22.36
CA TYR A 245 -5.50 -7.96 -22.39
C TYR A 245 -5.27 -9.35 -21.77
N TYR A 246 -4.25 -10.08 -22.22
CA TYR A 246 -3.95 -11.41 -21.71
C TYR A 246 -3.49 -11.38 -20.25
N TRP A 247 -2.81 -10.31 -19.82
CA TRP A 247 -2.50 -10.10 -18.40
C TRP A 247 -3.78 -9.92 -17.59
N GLY A 248 -4.73 -9.12 -18.05
CA GLY A 248 -6.05 -8.99 -17.42
C GLY A 248 -6.78 -10.33 -17.29
N VAL A 249 -6.77 -11.15 -18.35
CA VAL A 249 -7.35 -12.51 -18.33
C VAL A 249 -6.64 -13.42 -17.33
N ALA A 250 -5.31 -13.43 -17.31
CA ALA A 250 -4.53 -14.20 -16.34
C ALA A 250 -4.80 -13.75 -14.91
N ASN A 251 -4.86 -12.44 -14.66
CA ASN A 251 -5.23 -11.88 -13.37
C ASN A 251 -6.62 -12.38 -12.96
N LEU A 252 -7.62 -12.32 -13.84
CA LEU A 252 -8.97 -12.76 -13.53
C LEU A 252 -9.03 -14.27 -13.21
N ALA A 253 -8.32 -15.08 -13.99
CA ALA A 253 -8.21 -16.52 -13.78
C ALA A 253 -7.60 -16.87 -12.41
N MET A 254 -6.75 -16.01 -11.84
CA MET A 254 -6.21 -16.19 -10.49
C MET A 254 -7.13 -15.60 -9.39
N HIS A 255 -7.77 -14.45 -9.66
CA HIS A 255 -8.63 -13.76 -8.68
C HIS A 255 -9.93 -14.52 -8.41
N VAL A 256 -10.54 -15.13 -9.43
CA VAL A 256 -11.82 -15.86 -9.28
C VAL A 256 -11.70 -17.07 -8.33
N PRO A 257 -10.73 -17.99 -8.50
CA PRO A 257 -10.51 -19.07 -7.54
C PRO A 257 -10.18 -18.54 -6.13
N PHE A 258 -9.40 -17.47 -6.05
CA PHE A 258 -9.02 -16.86 -4.78
C PHE A 258 -10.24 -16.32 -4.02
N VAL A 259 -11.15 -15.59 -4.67
CA VAL A 259 -12.33 -15.03 -3.99
C VAL A 259 -13.30 -16.12 -3.54
N ILE A 260 -13.48 -17.17 -4.34
CA ILE A 260 -14.29 -18.34 -3.97
C ILE A 260 -13.69 -19.00 -2.73
N TRP A 261 -12.38 -19.27 -2.75
CA TRP A 261 -11.66 -19.84 -1.61
C TRP A 261 -11.73 -18.95 -0.36
N TYR A 262 -11.60 -17.63 -0.53
CA TYR A 262 -11.63 -16.64 0.55
C TYR A 262 -12.96 -16.68 1.30
N PHE A 263 -14.08 -16.61 0.57
CA PHE A 263 -15.41 -16.65 1.17
C PHE A 263 -15.76 -18.03 1.73
N TYR A 264 -15.34 -19.11 1.07
CA TYR A 264 -15.50 -20.47 1.60
C TYR A 264 -14.80 -20.66 2.95
N LYS A 265 -13.54 -20.21 3.06
CA LYS A 265 -12.79 -20.27 4.32
C LYS A 265 -13.40 -19.38 5.40
N LYS A 266 -13.85 -18.18 5.02
CA LYS A 266 -14.54 -17.26 5.93
C LYS A 266 -15.83 -17.87 6.48
N GLN A 267 -16.64 -18.52 5.65
CA GLN A 267 -17.90 -19.15 6.06
C GLN A 267 -17.66 -20.37 6.97
N LYS A 268 -16.58 -21.12 6.74
CA LYS A 268 -16.19 -22.25 7.58
C LYS A 268 -15.55 -21.86 8.92
N SER A 269 -15.14 -20.61 9.08
CA SER A 269 -14.60 -20.12 10.35
C SER A 269 -15.74 -19.92 11.34
N GLU A 270 -15.63 -20.50 12.54
CA GLU A 270 -16.60 -20.31 13.63
C GLU A 270 -16.82 -18.82 13.98
N THR A 271 -15.80 -18.00 13.76
CA THR A 271 -15.82 -16.55 14.03
C THR A 271 -16.27 -15.70 12.82
N GLY A 272 -16.44 -16.31 11.63
CA GLY A 272 -16.74 -15.59 10.38
C GLY A 272 -15.60 -14.66 9.91
N GLU A 273 -14.40 -14.85 10.44
CA GLU A 273 -13.22 -14.06 10.15
C GLU A 273 -12.55 -14.45 8.82
N PRO A 274 -11.88 -13.50 8.14
CA PRO A 274 -11.21 -13.79 6.87
C PRO A 274 -9.96 -14.66 7.07
N PRO A 275 -9.56 -15.42 6.05
CA PRO A 275 -8.32 -16.19 6.10
C PRO A 275 -7.10 -15.26 6.24
N PHE A 276 -6.11 -15.72 6.99
CA PHE A 276 -4.80 -15.07 7.16
C PHE A 276 -3.67 -16.05 6.84
N GLY A 277 -2.47 -15.52 6.63
CA GLY A 277 -1.28 -16.31 6.34
C GLY A 277 -0.73 -17.08 7.55
N LYS A 278 0.56 -17.42 7.51
CA LYS A 278 1.23 -18.16 8.59
C LYS A 278 1.24 -17.42 9.93
N ASN A 279 1.26 -16.08 9.89
CA ASN A 279 1.25 -15.24 11.09
C ASN A 279 -0.20 -14.90 11.43
N ALA A 280 -0.69 -15.41 12.57
CA ALA A 280 -2.04 -15.14 13.03
C ALA A 280 -2.18 -13.68 13.50
N PRO A 281 -3.28 -12.98 13.12
CA PRO A 281 -3.58 -11.69 13.71
C PRO A 281 -3.85 -11.88 15.20
N PRO A 282 -3.32 -11.00 16.08
CA PRO A 282 -3.50 -11.14 17.51
C PRO A 282 -4.96 -10.89 17.91
N GLU A 283 -5.33 -11.47 19.03
CA GLU A 283 -6.66 -11.34 19.59
C GLU A 283 -6.94 -9.88 20.03
N THR A 284 -8.21 -9.50 19.98
CA THR A 284 -8.66 -8.14 20.25
C THR A 284 -8.32 -7.70 21.67
N GLU A 285 -8.34 -8.62 22.63
CA GLU A 285 -7.97 -8.38 24.02
C GLU A 285 -6.45 -8.17 24.21
N GLN A 286 -5.64 -8.80 23.35
CA GLN A 286 -4.18 -8.66 23.35
C GLN A 286 -3.70 -7.51 22.46
N SER A 287 -4.61 -6.85 21.74
CA SER A 287 -4.28 -5.74 20.87
C SER A 287 -3.79 -4.55 21.68
N PRO A 288 -2.68 -3.90 21.27
CA PRO A 288 -2.17 -2.71 21.93
C PRO A 288 -3.26 -1.66 22.17
N MET A 289 -4.19 -1.51 21.24
CA MET A 289 -5.30 -0.56 21.27
C MET A 289 -6.32 -0.83 22.38
N HIS A 290 -6.57 -2.10 22.71
CA HIS A 290 -7.50 -2.49 23.78
C HIS A 290 -6.83 -2.45 25.15
N LEU A 291 -5.58 -2.89 25.24
CA LEU A 291 -4.77 -2.72 26.45
C LEU A 291 -4.63 -1.24 26.83
N ALA A 292 -4.48 -0.36 25.84
CA ALA A 292 -4.50 1.09 26.05
C ALA A 292 -5.86 1.61 26.55
N LYS A 293 -6.99 0.95 26.27
CA LYS A 293 -8.29 1.30 26.87
C LYS A 293 -8.43 0.74 28.28
N ALA A 294 -7.94 -0.48 28.54
CA ALA A 294 -8.04 -1.14 29.84
C ALA A 294 -7.18 -0.50 30.94
N VAL A 295 -6.00 0.03 30.61
CA VAL A 295 -5.16 0.81 31.56
C VAL A 295 -5.78 2.18 31.89
N ASN A 296 -6.80 2.61 31.15
CA ASN A 296 -7.49 3.90 31.32
C ASN A 296 -8.90 3.77 31.93
N ALA A 297 -9.29 2.58 32.42
CA ALA A 297 -10.50 2.34 33.20
C ALA A 297 -10.11 2.08 34.66
#